data_AF-A0A5N9CCG5-F1
#
_entry.id   AF-A0A5N9CCG5-F1
#
_cell.length_a   1.000
_cell.length_b   1.000
_cell.length_c   1.000
_cell.angle_alpha   90.00
_cell.angle_beta   90.00
_cell.angle_gamma   90.00
#
_symmetry.space_group_name_H-M   'P 1'
#
loop_
_entity.id
_entity.type
_entity.pdbx_description
1 polymer ?
#
loop_
_entity_poly.entity_id
_entity_poly.type
_entity_poly.pdbx_seq_one_letter_code
_entity_poly.pdbx_strand_id
1 'polypeptide(L)'
;MKYFIAIFLSLIIWHHSDNIIEAHIPFIANENHVNKDSALEISDISVSKVIYQRLTPTNSNSWIKFNSSEDTVLHMQIGIPKIPYLEDYRPNVEIFENTISDKSLIMSAEYKNPPKEFHEPFTNTYSWILYDEKIALKKNQIYYISSYEKVEKSGKLWIGIGYKEEFSVSDWITLPASINDIQKFHKEENTNTELTPKSKSRDYSNKYIFLSICVLFASVAILIIYLRRKSKIQKGYKKD
;
A
#
# COMPACT_ATOMS: atom_id res chain seq x y z
N MET A 1 -1.69 -22.10 -38.74
CA MET A 1 -1.07 -20.89 -38.15
C MET A 1 -2.07 -19.97 -37.42
N LYS A 2 -3.25 -19.66 -37.99
CA LYS A 2 -4.29 -18.85 -37.30
C LYS A 2 -4.78 -19.45 -35.98
N TYR A 3 -4.96 -20.77 -35.91
CA TYR A 3 -5.44 -21.45 -34.70
C TYR A 3 -4.40 -21.55 -33.57
N PHE A 4 -3.10 -21.58 -33.91
CA PHE A 4 -2.02 -21.62 -32.91
C PHE A 4 -1.87 -20.28 -32.15
N ILE A 5 -2.08 -19.15 -32.85
CA ILE A 5 -2.05 -17.81 -32.25
C ILE A 5 -3.28 -17.60 -31.35
N ALA A 6 -4.45 -18.13 -31.73
CA ALA A 6 -5.66 -18.05 -30.94
C ALA A 6 -5.56 -18.84 -29.61
N ILE A 7 -4.95 -20.03 -29.64
CA ILE A 7 -4.74 -20.86 -28.43
C ILE A 7 -3.72 -20.23 -27.48
N PHE A 8 -2.66 -19.61 -28.03
CA PHE A 8 -1.66 -18.91 -27.23
C PHE A 8 -2.23 -17.64 -26.56
N LEU A 9 -3.11 -16.90 -27.26
CA LEU A 9 -3.83 -15.76 -26.70
C LEU A 9 -4.87 -16.19 -25.65
N SER A 10 -5.57 -17.32 -25.84
CA SER A 10 -6.54 -17.82 -24.85
C SER A 10 -5.88 -18.33 -23.56
N LEU A 11 -4.65 -18.87 -23.63
CA LEU A 11 -3.90 -19.31 -22.45
C LEU A 11 -3.35 -18.14 -21.62
N ILE A 12 -3.04 -17.00 -22.25
CA ILE A 12 -2.64 -15.76 -21.54
C ILE A 12 -3.84 -15.13 -20.82
N ILE A 13 -5.05 -15.28 -21.36
CA ILE A 13 -6.28 -14.75 -20.77
C ILE A 13 -6.83 -15.67 -19.65
N TRP A 14 -6.44 -16.95 -19.61
CA TRP A 14 -6.87 -17.89 -18.56
C TRP A 14 -6.16 -17.68 -17.21
N HIS A 15 -5.05 -16.95 -17.16
CA HIS A 15 -4.45 -16.49 -15.89
C HIS A 15 -5.06 -15.16 -15.41
N HIS A 16 -6.38 -14.99 -15.53
CA HIS A 16 -7.10 -14.03 -14.71
C HIS A 16 -7.27 -14.63 -13.32
N SER A 17 -6.23 -14.52 -12.49
CA SER A 17 -6.47 -14.53 -11.04
C SER A 17 -7.19 -13.24 -10.73
N ASP A 18 -8.41 -13.33 -10.19
CA ASP A 18 -9.25 -12.20 -9.74
C ASP A 18 -8.66 -11.42 -8.55
N ASN A 19 -7.33 -11.40 -8.41
CA ASN A 19 -6.63 -10.58 -7.45
C ASN A 19 -6.54 -9.17 -8.03
N ILE A 20 -7.57 -8.37 -7.76
CA ILE A 20 -7.46 -6.91 -7.88
C ILE A 20 -6.25 -6.51 -7.04
N ILE A 21 -5.20 -6.02 -7.71
CA ILE A 21 -3.95 -5.68 -7.05
C ILE A 21 -4.09 -4.25 -6.52
N GLU A 22 -4.63 -4.11 -5.31
CA GLU A 22 -4.85 -2.81 -4.67
C GLU A 22 -3.52 -2.21 -4.24
N ALA A 23 -3.15 -1.07 -4.82
CA ALA A 23 -2.00 -0.30 -4.38
C ALA A 23 -2.45 0.74 -3.34
N HIS A 24 -1.57 1.06 -2.40
CA HIS A 24 -1.82 2.13 -1.44
C HIS A 24 -0.65 3.09 -1.45
N ILE A 25 -0.91 4.39 -1.33
CA ILE A 25 0.17 5.37 -1.15
C ILE A 25 0.67 5.25 0.30
N PRO A 26 1.94 4.83 0.53
CA PRO A 26 2.42 4.57 1.88
C PRO A 26 2.99 5.82 2.54
N PHE A 27 2.65 6.01 3.81
CA PHE A 27 3.23 7.03 4.68
C PHE A 27 3.92 6.35 5.86
N ILE A 28 5.23 6.56 6.02
CA ILE A 28 6.00 5.99 7.13
C ILE A 28 6.04 7.03 8.27
N ALA A 29 4.99 7.02 9.11
CA ALA A 29 4.82 7.97 10.21
C ALA A 29 5.75 7.67 11.41
N ASN A 30 6.05 6.38 11.66
CA ASN A 30 6.82 5.92 12.81
C ASN A 30 6.34 6.58 14.13
N GLU A 31 7.27 7.16 14.90
CA GLU A 31 7.04 7.78 16.22
C GLU A 31 6.97 9.32 16.14
N ASN A 32 6.80 9.90 14.94
CA ASN A 32 7.02 11.34 14.73
C ASN A 32 5.82 12.25 15.06
N HIS A 33 4.61 11.69 15.13
CA HIS A 33 3.36 12.45 15.17
C HIS A 33 2.65 12.31 16.53
N VAL A 34 3.38 12.57 17.61
CA VAL A 34 2.96 12.19 18.98
C VAL A 34 1.84 13.01 19.60
N ASN A 35 1.45 14.14 18.99
CA ASN A 35 0.39 15.00 19.51
C ASN A 35 -0.39 15.68 18.38
N LYS A 36 -1.49 16.34 18.75
CA LYS A 36 -2.40 17.02 17.82
C LYS A 36 -1.71 18.08 16.97
N ASP A 37 -0.76 18.83 17.52
CA ASP A 37 -0.04 19.90 16.83
C ASP A 37 0.97 19.36 15.81
N SER A 38 1.53 18.18 16.06
CA SER A 38 2.43 17.48 15.15
C SER A 38 1.73 16.45 14.27
N ALA A 39 0.39 16.44 14.22
CA ALA A 39 -0.38 15.42 13.49
C ALA A 39 -0.01 15.35 12.00
N LEU A 40 0.12 14.12 11.47
CA LEU A 40 0.35 13.88 10.05
C LEU A 40 -0.84 14.37 9.24
N GLU A 41 -0.61 15.32 8.35
CA GLU A 41 -1.67 15.84 7.48
C GLU A 41 -1.91 14.90 6.30
N ILE A 42 -3.16 14.45 6.15
CA ILE A 42 -3.58 13.70 4.97
C ILE A 42 -4.59 14.53 4.17
N SER A 43 -4.26 14.72 2.90
CA SER A 43 -5.17 15.26 1.89
C SER A 43 -5.95 14.12 1.21
N ASP A 44 -7.17 14.45 0.78
CA ASP A 44 -8.09 13.57 0.05
C ASP A 44 -8.19 12.16 0.64
N ILE A 45 -9.08 12.01 1.62
CA ILE A 45 -9.34 10.74 2.30
C ILE A 45 -10.08 9.70 1.43
N SER A 46 -10.44 10.05 0.19
CA SER A 46 -11.03 9.08 -0.75
C SER A 46 -9.97 8.24 -1.46
N VAL A 47 -8.77 8.80 -1.67
CA VAL A 47 -7.63 8.12 -2.28
C VAL A 47 -6.98 7.16 -1.30
N SER A 48 -6.71 5.94 -1.77
CA SER A 48 -6.18 4.83 -0.98
C SER A 48 -4.76 5.11 -0.45
N LYS A 49 -4.63 5.23 0.88
CA LYS A 49 -3.37 5.52 1.60
C LYS A 49 -3.21 4.59 2.79
N VAL A 50 -1.98 4.23 3.12
CA VAL A 50 -1.67 3.44 4.33
C VAL A 50 -0.60 4.16 5.15
N ILE A 51 -0.90 4.41 6.41
CA ILE A 51 -0.03 5.13 7.35
C ILE A 51 0.53 4.13 8.35
N TYR A 52 1.85 3.93 8.34
CA TYR A 52 2.58 3.01 9.21
C TYR A 52 3.09 3.73 10.45
N GLN A 53 2.64 3.29 11.63
CA GLN A 53 2.86 3.94 12.91
C GLN A 53 3.56 3.00 13.89
N ARG A 54 4.40 3.59 14.74
CA ARG A 54 5.02 2.88 15.86
C ARG A 54 4.67 3.59 17.14
N LEU A 55 4.15 2.83 18.09
CA LEU A 55 3.86 3.31 19.44
C LEU A 55 4.89 2.70 20.38
N THR A 56 5.48 3.53 21.23
CA THR A 56 6.46 3.12 22.25
C THR A 56 6.07 3.69 23.60
N PRO A 57 6.63 3.21 24.73
CA PRO A 57 6.35 3.80 26.04
C PRO A 57 6.64 5.31 26.11
N THR A 58 7.65 5.80 25.38
CA THR A 58 7.99 7.23 25.31
C THR A 58 7.16 8.01 24.28
N ASN A 59 6.73 7.35 23.21
CA ASN A 59 5.92 7.91 22.13
C ASN A 59 4.65 7.06 21.95
N SER A 60 3.78 7.11 22.95
CA SER A 60 2.62 6.20 23.05
C SER A 60 1.41 6.64 22.24
N ASN A 61 1.54 7.71 21.44
CA ASN A 61 0.47 8.30 20.65
C ASN A 61 0.95 8.57 19.21
N SER A 62 0.03 8.50 18.26
CA SER A 62 0.21 8.92 16.88
C SER A 62 -1.05 9.59 16.36
N TRP A 63 -0.91 10.78 15.81
CA TRP A 63 -2.02 11.62 15.37
C TRP A 63 -1.98 11.82 13.86
N ILE A 64 -3.13 11.63 13.22
CA ILE A 64 -3.39 11.95 11.82
C ILE A 64 -4.47 13.03 11.79
N LYS A 65 -4.33 14.05 10.95
CA LYS A 65 -5.33 15.09 10.72
C LYS A 65 -5.75 15.13 9.25
N PHE A 66 -7.02 15.35 9.00
CA PHE A 66 -7.54 15.48 7.65
C PHE A 66 -8.79 16.36 7.61
N ASN A 67 -9.06 16.95 6.45
CA ASN A 67 -10.29 17.68 6.18
C ASN A 67 -11.34 16.73 5.58
N SER A 68 -12.60 16.91 5.97
CA SER A 68 -13.75 16.26 5.36
C SER A 68 -14.69 17.32 4.80
N SER A 69 -15.35 17.04 3.68
CA SER A 69 -16.56 17.78 3.26
C SER A 69 -17.81 17.14 3.87
N GLU A 70 -18.96 17.79 3.73
CA GLU A 70 -20.26 17.16 4.05
C GLU A 70 -20.44 15.85 3.29
N ASP A 71 -21.08 14.87 3.93
CA ASP A 71 -21.38 13.54 3.40
C ASP A 71 -20.17 12.69 2.94
N THR A 72 -18.97 13.01 3.44
CA THR A 72 -17.79 12.19 3.14
C THR A 72 -17.83 10.89 3.92
N VAL A 73 -17.54 9.77 3.25
CA VAL A 73 -17.38 8.47 3.90
C VAL A 73 -15.90 8.16 4.02
N LEU A 74 -15.40 8.09 5.24
CA LEU A 74 -14.08 7.56 5.54
C LEU A 74 -14.15 6.04 5.53
N HIS A 75 -13.51 5.42 4.55
CA HIS A 75 -13.17 4.00 4.65
C HIS A 75 -11.92 3.88 5.50
N MET A 76 -11.97 3.11 6.58
CA MET A 76 -10.83 2.96 7.48
C MET A 76 -10.58 1.49 7.80
N GLN A 77 -9.34 1.08 7.61
CA GLN A 77 -8.84 -0.22 7.99
C GLN A 77 -7.71 -0.05 9.02
N ILE A 78 -7.70 -0.88 10.05
CA ILE A 78 -6.63 -0.94 11.04
C ILE A 78 -6.05 -2.33 10.97
N GLY A 79 -4.74 -2.41 10.81
CA GLY A 79 -4.03 -3.67 10.88
C GLY A 79 -2.71 -3.57 11.60
N ILE A 80 -2.17 -4.74 11.88
CA ILE A 80 -0.90 -4.93 12.55
C ILE A 80 -0.08 -5.94 11.75
N PRO A 81 1.25 -5.80 11.67
CA PRO A 81 2.09 -6.83 11.08
C PRO A 81 1.86 -8.21 11.69
N LYS A 82 1.85 -9.25 10.85
CA LYS A 82 1.73 -10.65 11.28
C LYS A 82 3.04 -11.13 11.90
N ILE A 83 3.29 -10.69 13.14
CA ILE A 83 4.49 -10.97 13.93
C ILE A 83 4.07 -11.52 15.29
N PRO A 84 4.70 -12.58 15.83
CA PRO A 84 4.27 -13.24 17.07
C PRO A 84 4.00 -12.31 18.26
N TYR A 85 4.87 -11.32 18.52
CA TYR A 85 4.68 -10.43 19.67
C TYR A 85 3.49 -9.45 19.54
N LEU A 86 2.92 -9.32 18.33
CA LEU A 86 1.78 -8.47 18.04
C LEU A 86 0.44 -9.21 18.02
N GLU A 87 0.42 -10.55 18.15
CA GLU A 87 -0.79 -11.37 18.01
C GLU A 87 -1.96 -10.86 18.88
N ASP A 88 -1.65 -10.52 20.12
CA ASP A 88 -2.60 -9.97 21.11
C ASP A 88 -2.56 -8.43 21.20
N TYR A 89 -1.78 -7.76 20.36
CA TYR A 89 -1.65 -6.31 20.39
C TYR A 89 -2.90 -5.63 19.83
N ARG A 90 -3.56 -4.81 20.66
CA ARG A 90 -4.81 -4.12 20.34
C ARG A 90 -4.71 -2.66 20.81
N PRO A 91 -4.00 -1.78 20.07
CA PRO A 91 -3.88 -0.37 20.44
C PRO A 91 -5.26 0.29 20.42
N ASN A 92 -5.46 1.42 21.09
CA ASN A 92 -6.71 2.17 20.95
C ASN A 92 -6.62 3.03 19.70
N VAL A 93 -7.66 3.04 18.87
CA VAL A 93 -7.76 3.95 17.72
C VAL A 93 -9.09 4.67 17.78
N GLU A 94 -9.04 6.00 17.78
CA GLU A 94 -10.19 6.86 18.02
C GLU A 94 -10.22 8.00 17.02
N ILE A 95 -11.42 8.40 16.61
CA ILE A 95 -11.63 9.56 15.73
C ILE A 95 -12.29 10.68 16.51
N PHE A 96 -11.78 11.89 16.34
CA PHE A 96 -12.24 13.09 16.99
C PHE A 96 -12.63 14.17 15.99
N GLU A 97 -13.70 14.90 16.28
CA GLU A 97 -13.96 16.20 15.65
C GLU A 97 -12.96 17.24 16.19
N ASN A 98 -12.63 18.24 15.38
CA ASN A 98 -11.82 19.38 15.83
C ASN A 98 -12.63 20.36 16.70
N THR A 99 -13.03 19.96 17.91
CA THR A 99 -13.60 20.89 18.89
C THR A 99 -12.70 21.06 20.11
N ILE A 100 -12.96 22.13 20.86
CA ILE A 100 -12.19 22.55 22.04
C ILE A 100 -12.52 21.67 23.27
N SER A 101 -13.55 20.81 23.23
CA SER A 101 -13.93 19.95 24.36
C SER A 101 -13.55 18.48 24.14
N ASP A 102 -13.09 17.83 25.22
CA ASP A 102 -12.73 16.41 25.30
C ASP A 102 -13.89 15.44 24.98
N LYS A 103 -15.10 15.94 24.66
CA LYS A 103 -16.27 15.15 24.26
C LYS A 103 -16.47 15.03 22.75
N SER A 104 -15.41 15.24 21.97
CA SER A 104 -15.46 15.22 20.50
C SER A 104 -15.22 13.85 19.86
N LEU A 105 -15.20 12.79 20.65
CA LEU A 105 -15.05 11.41 20.18
C LEU A 105 -16.26 11.04 19.31
N ILE A 106 -16.02 10.67 18.06
CA ILE A 106 -17.07 10.19 17.16
C ILE A 106 -17.09 8.67 17.04
N MET A 107 -15.94 8.04 17.25
CA MET A 107 -15.76 6.60 17.07
C MET A 107 -14.53 6.12 17.83
N SER A 108 -14.65 4.96 18.47
CA SER A 108 -13.54 4.16 19.00
C SER A 108 -13.57 2.79 18.33
N ALA A 109 -12.42 2.32 17.85
CA ALA A 109 -12.36 1.11 17.04
C ALA A 109 -12.66 -0.14 17.88
N GLU A 110 -13.67 -0.89 17.47
CA GLU A 110 -14.02 -2.20 18.06
C GLU A 110 -13.43 -3.31 17.19
N TYR A 111 -12.43 -4.02 17.71
CA TYR A 111 -11.69 -5.00 16.91
C TYR A 111 -12.42 -6.31 16.70
N LYS A 112 -12.33 -6.81 15.46
CA LYS A 112 -12.83 -8.13 15.06
C LYS A 112 -11.98 -9.23 15.71
N ASN A 113 -12.64 -10.27 16.22
CA ASN A 113 -11.99 -11.44 16.80
C ASN A 113 -12.67 -12.73 16.26
N PRO A 114 -11.93 -13.64 15.60
CA PRO A 114 -10.51 -13.55 15.26
C PRO A 114 -10.23 -12.45 14.21
N PRO A 115 -9.02 -11.88 14.17
CA PRO A 115 -8.65 -10.92 13.14
C PRO A 115 -8.52 -11.61 11.77
N LYS A 116 -8.70 -10.85 10.68
CA LYS A 116 -8.59 -11.38 9.31
C LYS A 116 -7.13 -11.36 8.87
N GLU A 117 -6.63 -12.47 8.35
CA GLU A 117 -5.31 -12.49 7.72
C GLU A 117 -5.31 -11.76 6.38
N PHE A 118 -4.24 -11.03 6.10
CA PHE A 118 -4.03 -10.30 4.86
C PHE A 118 -2.60 -10.47 4.36
N HIS A 119 -2.47 -10.71 3.05
CA HIS A 119 -1.20 -10.75 2.34
C HIS A 119 -1.19 -9.64 1.31
N GLU A 120 -0.25 -8.71 1.44
CA GLU A 120 -0.06 -7.62 0.49
C GLU A 120 0.97 -8.07 -0.57
N PRO A 121 0.55 -8.30 -1.83
CA PRO A 121 1.39 -8.91 -2.85
C PRO A 121 2.56 -8.03 -3.33
N PHE A 122 2.43 -6.69 -3.34
CA PHE A 122 3.47 -5.80 -3.86
C PHE A 122 4.72 -5.75 -2.97
N THR A 123 4.52 -5.65 -1.66
CA THR A 123 5.58 -5.64 -0.65
C THR A 123 5.90 -7.03 -0.14
N ASN A 124 5.04 -8.01 -0.45
CA ASN A 124 5.09 -9.37 0.07
C ASN A 124 5.13 -9.38 1.61
N THR A 125 4.20 -8.65 2.21
CA THR A 125 4.08 -8.55 3.67
C THR A 125 2.75 -9.14 4.14
N TYR A 126 2.72 -9.55 5.40
CA TYR A 126 1.56 -10.20 6.01
C TYR A 126 1.12 -9.37 7.22
N SER A 127 -0.20 -9.20 7.35
CA SER A 127 -0.82 -8.47 8.44
C SER A 127 -2.06 -9.18 8.95
N TRP A 128 -2.46 -8.83 10.17
CA TRP A 128 -3.80 -9.07 10.67
C TRP A 128 -4.60 -7.78 10.58
N ILE A 129 -5.73 -7.83 9.88
CA ILE A 129 -6.72 -6.76 9.85
C ILE A 129 -7.60 -6.90 11.10
N LEU A 130 -7.58 -5.88 11.94
CA LEU A 130 -8.31 -5.80 13.19
C LEU A 130 -9.64 -5.07 13.04
N TYR A 131 -9.69 -4.07 12.16
CA TYR A 131 -10.85 -3.22 11.91
C TYR A 131 -10.92 -2.89 10.43
N ASP A 132 -12.13 -2.83 9.87
CA ASP A 132 -12.38 -2.52 8.46
C ASP A 132 -13.84 -2.08 8.33
N GLU A 133 -14.08 -0.78 8.31
CA GLU A 133 -15.42 -0.19 8.31
C GLU A 133 -15.50 1.13 7.52
N LYS A 134 -16.73 1.53 7.21
CA LYS A 134 -17.06 2.81 6.59
C LYS A 134 -17.71 3.74 7.61
N ILE A 135 -17.12 4.92 7.81
CA ILE A 135 -17.54 5.91 8.80
C ILE A 135 -18.06 7.13 8.06
N ALA A 136 -19.33 7.47 8.27
CA ALA A 136 -19.93 8.68 7.71
C ALA A 136 -19.51 9.91 8.53
N LEU A 137 -18.85 10.86 7.87
CA LEU A 137 -18.44 12.14 8.46
C LEU A 137 -19.47 13.22 8.12
N LYS A 138 -20.04 13.84 9.15
CA LYS A 138 -21.29 14.62 9.02
C LYS A 138 -21.11 16.12 8.87
N LYS A 139 -19.87 16.62 8.96
CA LYS A 139 -19.57 18.05 8.99
C LYS A 139 -18.36 18.36 8.14
N ASN A 140 -18.40 19.50 7.45
CA ASN A 140 -17.25 20.09 6.78
C ASN A 140 -16.27 20.70 7.81
N GLN A 141 -15.29 19.93 8.25
CA GLN A 141 -14.34 20.33 9.28
C GLN A 141 -13.09 19.43 9.27
N ILE A 142 -12.12 19.80 10.12
CA ILE A 142 -10.97 18.97 10.44
C ILE A 142 -11.41 17.84 11.39
N TYR A 143 -10.93 16.63 11.11
CA TYR A 143 -11.00 15.48 12.00
C TYR A 143 -9.59 15.00 12.33
N TYR A 144 -9.48 14.30 13.46
CA TYR A 144 -8.25 13.68 13.91
C TYR A 144 -8.47 12.19 14.12
N ILE A 145 -7.49 11.37 13.75
CA ILE A 145 -7.38 9.98 14.19
C ILE A 145 -6.23 9.93 15.19
N SER A 146 -6.50 9.45 16.40
CA SER A 146 -5.48 9.16 17.39
C SER A 146 -5.32 7.65 17.53
N SER A 147 -4.09 7.18 17.43
CA SER A 147 -3.69 5.83 17.77
C SER A 147 -2.84 5.89 19.03
N TYR A 148 -3.24 5.16 20.07
CA TYR A 148 -2.53 5.25 21.34
C TYR A 148 -2.57 3.95 22.13
N GLU A 149 -1.54 3.77 22.95
CA GLU A 149 -1.41 2.62 23.82
C GLU A 149 -1.52 3.07 25.30
N LYS A 150 -2.33 2.35 26.07
CA LYS A 150 -2.60 2.64 27.50
C LYS A 150 -1.62 1.92 28.42
N VAL A 151 -1.06 0.80 27.97
CA VAL A 151 -0.09 -0.01 28.72
C VAL A 151 1.32 0.30 28.19
N GLU A 152 2.37 0.28 29.01
CA GLU A 152 3.74 0.51 28.52
C GLU A 152 4.25 -0.65 27.64
N LYS A 153 3.72 -0.76 26.42
CA LYS A 153 4.06 -1.76 25.41
C LYS A 153 4.38 -1.07 24.10
N SER A 154 5.50 -1.48 23.51
CA SER A 154 5.81 -1.09 22.14
C SER A 154 4.99 -1.92 21.16
N GLY A 155 4.51 -1.28 20.10
CA GLY A 155 3.75 -1.95 19.07
C GLY A 155 3.81 -1.24 17.72
N LYS A 156 3.33 -1.95 16.72
CA LYS A 156 3.28 -1.49 15.33
C LYS A 156 1.86 -1.65 14.84
N LEU A 157 1.36 -0.61 14.20
CA LEU A 157 0.07 -0.64 13.52
C LEU A 157 0.16 0.13 12.22
N TRP A 158 -0.78 -0.11 11.34
CA TRP A 158 -1.03 0.74 10.19
C TRP A 158 -2.50 1.08 10.09
N ILE A 159 -2.77 2.28 9.58
CA ILE A 159 -4.12 2.76 9.28
C ILE A 159 -4.23 2.94 7.77
N GLY A 160 -5.10 2.13 7.15
CA GLY A 160 -5.54 2.31 5.78
C GLY A 160 -6.72 3.28 5.72
N ILE A 161 -6.69 4.22 4.79
CA ILE A 161 -7.79 5.15 4.53
C ILE A 161 -8.09 5.25 3.04
N GLY A 162 -9.36 5.45 2.71
CA GLY A 162 -9.82 5.57 1.32
C GLY A 162 -10.00 4.21 0.62
N TYR A 163 -10.37 4.28 -0.65
CA TYR A 163 -10.56 3.11 -1.52
C TYR A 163 -10.34 3.42 -3.00
N LYS A 164 -10.26 4.70 -3.37
CA LYS A 164 -10.05 5.09 -4.76
C LYS A 164 -8.58 4.92 -5.13
N GLU A 165 -8.36 4.15 -6.18
CA GLU A 165 -7.08 3.96 -6.84
C GLU A 165 -6.83 5.05 -7.91
N GLU A 166 -6.93 6.33 -7.51
CA GLU A 166 -6.59 7.46 -8.38
C GLU A 166 -5.11 7.82 -8.19
N PHE A 167 -4.21 6.97 -8.70
CA PHE A 167 -2.77 7.22 -8.61
C PHE A 167 -2.30 8.21 -9.68
N SER A 168 -1.54 9.24 -9.28
CA SER A 168 -0.81 10.08 -10.23
C SER A 168 0.44 9.37 -10.74
N VAL A 169 0.98 9.83 -11.88
CA VAL A 169 2.24 9.30 -12.46
C VAL A 169 3.43 9.45 -11.49
N SER A 170 3.40 10.44 -10.58
CA SER A 170 4.39 10.61 -9.52
C SER A 170 4.26 9.59 -8.39
N ASP A 171 3.05 9.13 -8.06
CA ASP A 171 2.84 8.11 -7.03
C ASP A 171 3.43 6.77 -7.48
N TRP A 172 3.41 6.48 -8.78
CA TRP A 172 4.05 5.29 -9.35
C TRP A 172 5.58 5.30 -9.25
N ILE A 173 6.20 6.48 -9.13
CA ILE A 173 7.67 6.64 -9.06
C ILE A 173 8.19 6.45 -7.63
N THR A 174 7.39 6.70 -6.60
CA THR A 174 7.79 6.59 -5.19
C THR A 174 7.51 5.21 -4.59
N LEU A 175 6.55 4.45 -5.14
CA LEU A 175 6.20 3.10 -4.68
C LEU A 175 7.40 2.13 -4.58
N PRO A 176 8.39 2.09 -5.51
CA PRO A 176 9.52 1.17 -5.37
C PRO A 176 10.44 1.48 -4.18
N ALA A 177 10.53 2.76 -3.77
CA ALA A 177 11.45 3.18 -2.70
C ALA A 177 10.93 2.84 -1.30
N SER A 178 9.60 2.82 -1.12
CA SER A 178 8.95 2.53 0.17
C SER A 178 8.83 1.04 0.48
N ILE A 179 8.93 0.14 -0.52
CA ILE A 179 8.82 -1.32 -0.32
C ILE A 179 9.77 -1.82 0.77
N ASN A 180 11.03 -1.37 0.76
CA ASN A 180 12.02 -1.82 1.73
C ASN A 180 11.66 -1.36 3.15
N ASP A 181 11.10 -0.16 3.32
CA ASP A 181 10.73 0.35 4.63
C ASP A 181 9.47 -0.33 5.16
N ILE A 182 8.50 -0.64 4.28
CA ILE A 182 7.33 -1.45 4.63
C ILE A 182 7.76 -2.87 5.03
N GLN A 183 8.68 -3.49 4.28
CA GLN A 183 9.21 -4.81 4.63
C GLN A 183 9.98 -4.79 5.95
N LYS A 184 10.77 -3.75 6.24
CA LYS A 184 11.43 -3.59 7.55
C LYS A 184 10.41 -3.40 8.67
N PHE A 185 9.36 -2.61 8.43
CA PHE A 185 8.29 -2.40 9.38
C PHE A 185 7.63 -3.73 9.77
N HIS A 186 7.44 -4.65 8.81
CA HIS A 186 6.87 -5.98 9.02
C HIS A 186 7.83 -7.06 9.54
N LYS A 187 9.06 -6.70 9.89
CA LYS A 187 10.02 -7.62 10.53
C LYS A 187 10.06 -7.41 12.04
N GLU A 188 10.46 -8.46 12.75
CA GLU A 188 10.86 -8.35 14.15
C GLU A 188 12.07 -7.42 14.28
N GLU A 189 12.12 -6.66 15.36
CA GLU A 189 13.32 -5.90 15.70
C GLU A 189 14.27 -6.81 16.45
N ASN A 190 15.39 -7.15 15.82
CA ASN A 190 16.46 -7.85 16.51
C ASN A 190 17.00 -6.90 17.60
N THR A 191 16.77 -7.21 18.86
CA THR A 191 17.33 -6.48 20.02
C THR A 191 18.86 -6.57 20.14
N ASN A 192 19.55 -7.16 19.18
CA ASN A 192 21.02 -7.21 19.09
C ASN A 192 21.47 -6.63 17.74
N THR A 193 21.82 -5.35 17.71
CA THR A 193 22.56 -4.78 16.56
C THR A 193 23.96 -4.40 17.00
N GLU A 194 24.85 -5.39 17.06
CA GLU A 194 26.25 -5.14 16.71
C GLU A 194 26.30 -4.75 15.23
N LEU A 195 27.02 -3.67 14.95
CA LEU A 195 27.33 -3.20 13.60
C LEU A 195 28.00 -4.32 12.80
N THR A 196 27.28 -4.91 11.85
CA THR A 196 27.87 -5.76 10.82
C THR A 196 27.56 -5.20 9.43
N PRO A 197 28.53 -5.24 8.49
CA PRO A 197 28.49 -4.43 7.28
C PRO A 197 27.55 -5.00 6.22
N LYS A 198 26.86 -4.06 5.54
CA LYS A 198 26.20 -4.13 4.22
C LYS A 198 26.24 -5.51 3.56
N SER A 199 25.16 -6.28 3.72
CA SER A 199 24.94 -7.49 2.92
C SER A 199 24.76 -7.12 1.45
N LYS A 200 25.61 -7.68 0.57
CA LYS A 200 25.39 -7.67 -0.88
C LYS A 200 24.14 -8.50 -1.17
N SER A 201 23.01 -7.86 -1.45
CA SER A 201 21.88 -8.54 -2.07
C SER A 201 22.29 -8.96 -3.50
N ARG A 202 22.30 -10.27 -3.76
CA ARG A 202 22.33 -10.79 -5.12
C ARG A 202 20.94 -10.61 -5.70
N ASP A 203 20.82 -9.60 -6.54
CA ASP A 203 19.63 -9.24 -7.28
C ASP A 203 19.35 -10.27 -8.39
N TYR A 204 18.47 -11.22 -8.09
CA TYR A 204 17.97 -12.20 -9.06
C TYR A 204 16.66 -11.76 -9.73
N SER A 205 15.99 -10.71 -9.27
CA SER A 205 14.72 -10.25 -9.85
C SER A 205 14.93 -9.34 -11.07
N ASN A 206 15.98 -8.53 -11.09
CA ASN A 206 16.26 -7.65 -12.22
C ASN A 206 16.68 -8.38 -13.50
N LYS A 207 17.21 -9.62 -13.41
CA LYS A 207 17.57 -10.39 -14.60
C LYS A 207 16.36 -10.79 -15.44
N TYR A 208 15.26 -11.20 -14.81
CA TYR A 208 14.07 -11.65 -15.53
C TYR A 208 13.24 -10.48 -16.08
N ILE A 209 13.24 -9.34 -15.39
CA ILE A 209 12.62 -8.10 -15.86
C ILE A 209 13.40 -7.53 -17.05
N PHE A 210 14.73 -7.50 -16.98
CA PHE A 210 15.55 -7.05 -18.11
C PHE A 210 15.42 -7.99 -19.31
N LEU A 211 15.37 -9.31 -19.06
CA LEU A 211 15.16 -10.30 -20.10
C LEU A 211 13.78 -10.16 -20.77
N SER A 212 12.71 -9.93 -20.00
CA SER A 212 11.37 -9.75 -20.55
C SER A 212 11.26 -8.47 -21.39
N ILE A 213 11.90 -7.38 -20.96
CA ILE A 213 12.01 -6.13 -21.73
C ILE A 213 12.77 -6.35 -23.05
N CYS A 214 13.92 -7.05 -23.01
CA CYS A 214 14.70 -7.35 -24.22
C CYS A 214 13.92 -8.22 -25.21
N VAL A 215 13.16 -9.22 -24.73
CA VAL A 215 12.31 -10.07 -25.58
C VAL A 215 11.20 -9.24 -26.24
N LEU A 216 10.62 -8.29 -25.51
CA LEU A 216 9.57 -7.41 -26.03
C LEU A 216 10.11 -6.49 -27.13
N PHE A 217 11.26 -5.85 -26.93
CA PHE A 217 11.92 -5.04 -27.97
C PHE A 217 12.33 -5.86 -29.20
N ALA A 218 12.84 -7.08 -29.01
CA ALA A 218 13.18 -7.97 -30.11
C ALA A 218 11.94 -8.35 -30.93
N SER A 219 10.81 -8.64 -30.27
CA SER A 219 9.56 -8.96 -30.96
C SER A 219 9.02 -7.80 -31.80
N VAL A 220 9.11 -6.56 -31.28
CA VAL A 220 8.72 -5.34 -32.01
C VAL A 220 9.64 -5.09 -33.20
N ALA A 221 10.96 -5.25 -33.04
CA ALA A 221 11.91 -5.09 -34.13
C ALA A 221 11.67 -6.10 -35.26
N ILE A 222 11.42 -7.38 -34.92
CA ILE A 222 11.07 -8.43 -35.88
C ILE A 222 9.78 -8.09 -36.62
N LEU A 223 8.76 -7.59 -35.91
CA LEU A 223 7.50 -7.17 -36.51
C LEU A 223 7.69 -6.00 -37.49
N ILE A 224 8.49 -5.00 -37.14
CA ILE A 224 8.82 -3.87 -38.02
C ILE A 224 9.55 -4.35 -39.28
N ILE A 225 10.53 -5.24 -39.14
CA ILE A 225 11.28 -5.82 -40.27
C ILE A 225 10.34 -6.62 -41.19
N TYR A 226 9.45 -7.42 -40.61
CA TYR A 226 8.45 -8.19 -41.36
C TYR A 226 7.50 -7.27 -42.14
N LEU A 227 6.95 -6.22 -41.49
CA LEU A 227 6.06 -5.25 -42.13
C LEU A 227 6.77 -4.49 -43.27
N ARG A 228 8.03 -4.08 -43.06
CA ARG A 228 8.85 -3.43 -44.10
C ARG A 228 9.11 -4.35 -45.30
N ARG A 229 9.39 -5.64 -45.07
CA ARG A 229 9.56 -6.64 -46.13
C ARG A 229 8.26 -6.88 -46.90
N LYS A 230 7.14 -7.06 -46.20
CA LYS A 230 5.81 -7.23 -46.83
C LYS A 230 5.42 -6.02 -47.69
N SER A 231 5.67 -4.80 -47.20
CA SER A 231 5.42 -3.57 -47.96
C SER A 231 6.28 -3.48 -49.23
N LYS A 232 7.57 -3.86 -49.16
CA LYS A 232 8.44 -3.91 -50.36
C LYS A 232 7.97 -4.95 -51.38
N ILE A 233 7.55 -6.13 -50.93
CA ILE A 233 7.02 -7.18 -51.82
C ILE A 233 5.73 -6.70 -52.50
N GLN A 234 4.80 -6.08 -51.76
CA GLN A 234 3.57 -5.53 -52.34
C GLN A 234 3.82 -4.36 -53.32
N LYS A 235 4.88 -3.57 -53.12
CA LYS A 235 5.29 -2.53 -54.07
C LYS A 235 5.99 -3.10 -55.31
N GLY A 236 6.66 -4.25 -55.19
CA GLY A 236 7.27 -4.97 -56.32
C GLY A 236 6.26 -5.58 -57.27
N TYR A 237 5.14 -6.10 -56.76
CA TYR A 237 4.03 -6.64 -57.57
C TYR A 237 3.17 -5.58 -58.28
N LYS A 238 3.44 -4.28 -58.06
CA LYS A 238 2.68 -3.17 -58.68
C LYS A 238 3.44 -2.48 -59.82
N LYS A 239 4.59 -3.05 -60.22
CA LYS A 239 5.33 -2.72 -61.43
C LYS A 239 5.42 -4.01 -62.25
N ASP A 240 4.34 -4.32 -62.95
CA ASP A 240 4.27 -5.06 -64.21
C ASP A 240 2.88 -4.79 -64.80
#